data_AF-A0A1I6TZK1-F1
#
_entry.id   AF-A0A1I6TZK1-F1
#
_cell.length_a   1.000
_cell.length_b   1.000
_cell.length_c   1.000
_cell.angle_alpha   90.00
_cell.angle_beta   90.00
_cell.angle_gamma   90.00
#
_symmetry.space_group_name_H-M   'P 1'
#
loop_
_entity.id
_entity.type
_entity.pdbx_description
1 polymer ?
#
loop_
_entity_poly.entity_id
_entity_poly.type
_entity_poly.pdbx_seq_one_letter_code
_entity_poly.pdbx_strand_id
1 'polypeptide(L)'
;MRNIPVNLQGHKLMITEAPTLKMFENDHGVQEVVTDRQGVQQFVVSLFAKRKAQPGEYAGKGEEIKVTLTADPGEGFEEGTYVELIDATVSYWERNGRSGLSFRANGMTPLGATVSAAA
;
A
#
# COMPACT_ATOMS: atom_id res chain seq x y z
N MET A 1 -18.21 -1.68 -6.01
CA MET A 1 -17.09 -0.72 -6.19
C MET A 1 -16.13 -1.32 -7.21
N ARG A 2 -15.70 -0.54 -8.20
CA ARG A 2 -14.78 -1.02 -9.26
C ARG A 2 -13.34 -0.66 -8.86
N ASN A 3 -12.44 -1.63 -8.92
CA ASN A 3 -11.02 -1.40 -8.78
C ASN A 3 -10.46 -0.83 -10.09
N ILE A 4 -9.76 0.29 -10.01
CA ILE A 4 -9.11 0.96 -11.14
C ILE A 4 -7.60 0.80 -10.97
N PRO A 5 -6.86 0.26 -11.96
CA PRO A 5 -5.40 0.21 -11.89
C PRO A 5 -4.80 1.60 -11.69
N VAL A 6 -3.81 1.72 -10.82
CA VAL A 6 -3.10 2.99 -10.59
C VAL A 6 -1.63 2.85 -10.98
N ASN A 7 -1.13 3.80 -11.75
CA ASN A 7 0.29 3.90 -12.08
C ASN A 7 0.98 4.89 -11.15
N LEU A 8 1.87 4.39 -10.29
CA LEU A 8 2.64 5.20 -9.34
C LEU A 8 4.13 5.32 -9.70
N GLN A 9 4.56 4.92 -10.89
CA GLN A 9 5.98 4.95 -11.30
C GLN A 9 6.59 6.37 -11.25
N GLY A 10 5.77 7.41 -11.43
CA GLY A 10 6.16 8.81 -11.27
C GLY A 10 6.36 9.28 -9.82
N HIS A 11 6.16 8.40 -8.83
CA HIS A 11 6.26 8.70 -7.40
C HIS A 11 7.37 7.87 -6.75
N LYS A 12 7.99 8.42 -5.70
CA LYS A 12 8.75 7.66 -4.73
C LYS A 12 7.77 7.27 -3.62
N LEU A 13 7.68 5.99 -3.31
CA LEU A 13 6.85 5.47 -2.23
C LEU A 13 7.79 5.00 -1.12
N MET A 14 7.71 5.64 0.04
CA MET A 14 8.51 5.29 1.22
C MET A 14 7.59 4.72 2.29
N ILE A 15 7.97 3.63 2.94
CA ILE A 15 7.23 3.09 4.07
C ILE A 15 7.30 4.06 5.24
N THR A 16 6.15 4.50 5.77
CA THR A 16 6.04 5.30 7.00
C THR A 16 5.52 4.49 8.18
N GLU A 17 4.80 3.40 7.93
CA GLU A 17 4.50 2.36 8.93
C GLU A 17 4.67 1.01 8.25
N ALA A 18 5.48 0.13 8.85
CA ALA A 18 5.76 -1.20 8.32
C ALA A 18 4.48 -2.02 8.12
N PRO A 19 4.45 -2.97 7.17
CA PRO A 19 3.29 -3.80 6.94
C PRO A 19 2.91 -4.61 8.19
N THR A 20 1.63 -4.59 8.55
CA THR A 20 1.09 -5.42 9.63
C THR A 20 -0.19 -6.13 9.19
N LEU A 21 -0.59 -7.19 9.92
CA LEU A 21 -1.91 -7.76 9.75
C LEU A 21 -2.97 -6.67 9.90
N LYS A 22 -3.91 -6.65 8.96
CA LYS A 22 -5.01 -5.70 9.00
C LYS A 22 -6.07 -6.24 9.94
N MET A 23 -6.32 -5.52 11.03
CA MET A 23 -7.32 -5.89 12.03
C MET A 23 -8.62 -5.09 11.83
N PHE A 24 -9.73 -5.64 12.26
CA PHE A 24 -10.99 -4.92 12.45
C PHE A 24 -11.62 -5.33 13.79
N GLU A 25 -12.39 -4.41 14.37
CA GLU A 25 -13.21 -4.72 15.53
C GLU A 25 -14.57 -5.23 15.06
N ASN A 26 -14.99 -6.40 15.56
CA ASN A 26 -16.31 -6.96 15.28
C ASN A 26 -17.40 -6.32 16.18
N ASP A 27 -18.66 -6.69 15.97
CA ASP A 27 -19.80 -6.15 16.73
C ASP A 27 -19.77 -6.48 18.24
N HIS A 28 -18.87 -7.38 18.66
CA HIS A 28 -18.65 -7.77 20.05
C HIS A 28 -17.43 -7.07 20.69
N GLY A 29 -16.77 -6.15 19.98
CA GLY A 29 -15.58 -5.45 20.46
C GLY A 29 -14.29 -6.28 20.39
N VAL A 30 -14.30 -7.40 19.66
CA VAL A 30 -13.13 -8.29 19.54
C VAL A 30 -12.36 -7.95 18.27
N GLN A 31 -11.02 -7.87 18.39
CA GLN A 31 -10.12 -7.66 17.26
C GLN A 31 -9.95 -8.95 16.45
N GLU A 32 -10.32 -8.91 15.18
CA GLU A 32 -10.20 -10.02 14.23
C GLU A 32 -9.36 -9.62 13.02
N VAL A 33 -8.68 -10.61 12.41
CA VAL A 33 -7.90 -10.41 11.19
C VAL A 33 -8.86 -10.25 10.02
N VAL A 34 -8.67 -9.21 9.21
CA VAL A 34 -9.39 -9.02 7.96
C VAL A 34 -8.93 -10.07 6.95
N THR A 35 -9.87 -10.86 6.44
CA THR A 35 -9.63 -11.79 5.32
C THR A 35 -10.45 -11.41 4.10
N ASP A 36 -10.05 -11.90 2.93
CA ASP A 36 -10.91 -11.91 1.74
C ASP A 36 -11.94 -13.06 1.77
N ARG A 37 -12.69 -13.23 0.67
CA ARG A 37 -13.74 -14.27 0.57
C ARG A 37 -13.17 -15.69 0.52
N GLN A 38 -11.89 -15.84 0.24
CA GLN A 38 -11.16 -17.10 0.16
C GLN A 38 -10.41 -17.39 1.46
N GLY A 39 -10.52 -16.50 2.46
CA GLY A 39 -9.84 -16.63 3.75
C GLY A 39 -8.40 -16.11 3.74
N VAL A 40 -7.96 -15.42 2.68
CA VAL A 40 -6.61 -14.86 2.60
C VAL A 40 -6.51 -13.63 3.49
N GLN A 41 -5.59 -13.68 4.45
CA GLN A 41 -5.30 -12.57 5.36
C GLN A 41 -4.85 -11.34 4.58
N GLN A 42 -5.33 -10.17 5.01
CA GLN A 42 -4.97 -8.89 4.43
C GLN A 42 -3.99 -8.17 5.35
N PHE A 43 -3.09 -7.41 4.74
CA PHE A 43 -2.12 -6.60 5.47
C PHE A 43 -2.36 -5.13 5.15
N VAL A 44 -1.86 -4.24 6.00
CA VAL A 44 -1.90 -2.79 5.79
C VAL A 44 -0.51 -2.22 5.94
N VAL A 45 -0.14 -1.31 5.05
CA VAL A 45 1.11 -0.54 5.08
C VAL A 45 0.80 0.93 4.87
N SER A 46 1.49 1.81 5.58
CA SER A 46 1.43 3.26 5.33
C SER A 46 2.60 3.66 4.45
N LEU A 47 2.32 4.38 3.36
CA LEU A 47 3.32 4.86 2.41
C LEU A 47 3.24 6.37 2.27
N PHE A 48 4.38 7.05 2.30
CA PHE A 48 4.51 8.43 1.84
C PHE A 48 4.79 8.44 0.33
N ALA A 49 3.80 8.89 -0.43
CA ALA A 49 3.88 9.05 -1.88
C ALA A 49 4.32 10.48 -2.23
N LYS A 50 5.51 10.61 -2.82
CA LYS A 50 6.04 11.90 -3.28
C LYS A 50 6.36 11.86 -4.76
N ARG A 51 5.81 12.80 -5.54
CA ARG A 51 6.12 12.92 -6.97
C ARG A 51 7.62 13.10 -7.19
N LYS A 52 8.19 12.36 -8.13
CA LYS A 52 9.56 12.53 -8.61
C LYS A 52 9.62 13.86 -9.38
N ALA A 53 10.44 14.81 -8.92
CA ALA A 53 10.66 16.06 -9.64
C ALA A 53 11.41 15.79 -10.95
N GLN A 54 11.00 16.45 -12.03
CA GLN A 54 11.80 16.56 -13.24
C GLN A 54 12.78 17.73 -13.11
N PRO A 55 13.88 17.76 -13.89
CA PRO A 55 14.80 18.90 -13.92
C PRO A 55 14.05 20.22 -14.16
N GLY A 56 14.24 21.20 -13.27
CA GLY A 56 13.56 22.50 -13.36
C GLY A 56 12.14 22.54 -12.80
N GLU A 57 11.59 21.42 -12.33
CA GLU A 57 10.25 21.36 -11.75
C GLU A 57 10.25 21.33 -10.22
N TYR A 58 9.24 21.95 -9.63
CA TYR A 58 8.95 21.76 -8.23
C TYR A 58 8.23 20.42 -8.00
N ALA A 59 8.75 19.59 -7.08
CA ALA A 59 8.20 18.26 -6.80
C ALA A 59 6.75 18.28 -6.28
N GLY A 60 6.31 19.38 -5.65
CA GLY A 60 5.07 19.40 -4.89
C GLY A 60 5.21 18.76 -3.50
N LYS A 61 4.16 18.87 -2.69
CA LYS A 61 4.05 18.15 -1.41
C LYS A 61 3.72 16.68 -1.69
N GLY A 62 4.19 15.78 -0.82
CA GLY A 62 3.77 14.39 -0.84
C GLY A 62 2.52 14.17 0.01
N GLU A 63 1.94 13.00 -0.10
CA GLU A 63 0.75 12.57 0.62
C GLU A 63 1.00 11.19 1.23
N GLU A 64 0.46 10.95 2.43
CA GLU A 64 0.45 9.62 3.01
C GLU A 64 -0.79 8.85 2.56
N ILE A 65 -0.57 7.62 2.11
CA ILE A 65 -1.62 6.69 1.71
C ILE A 65 -1.51 5.39 2.52
N LYS A 66 -2.64 4.85 2.97
CA LYS A 66 -2.71 3.49 3.51
C LYS A 66 -3.12 2.52 2.40
N VAL A 67 -2.32 1.50 2.20
CA VAL A 67 -2.52 0.48 1.16
C VAL A 67 -2.85 -0.85 1.83
N THR A 68 -3.92 -1.51 1.39
CA THR A 68 -4.20 -2.89 1.79
C THR A 68 -3.47 -3.84 0.85
N LEU A 69 -2.60 -4.70 1.38
CA LEU A 69 -1.93 -5.76 0.63
C LEU A 69 -2.77 -7.02 0.68
N THR A 70 -2.93 -7.68 -0.47
CA THR A 70 -3.79 -8.87 -0.60
C THR A 70 -3.05 -10.19 -0.42
N ALA A 71 -1.74 -10.13 -0.17
CA ALA A 71 -0.89 -11.27 0.16
C ALA A 71 0.09 -10.85 1.27
N ASP A 72 0.72 -11.84 1.89
CA ASP A 72 1.80 -11.63 2.85
C ASP A 72 2.96 -10.87 2.16
N PRO A 73 3.36 -9.70 2.69
CA PRO A 73 4.46 -8.92 2.12
C PRO A 73 5.81 -9.62 2.26
N GLY A 74 5.97 -10.56 3.19
CA GLY A 74 7.27 -11.13 3.55
C GLY A 74 8.12 -10.19 4.41
N GLU A 75 9.40 -10.51 4.56
CA GLU A 75 10.36 -9.77 5.38
C GLU A 75 11.04 -8.63 4.61
N GLY A 76 11.72 -7.71 5.33
CA GLY A 76 12.55 -6.67 4.73
C GLY A 76 11.83 -5.38 4.32
N PHE A 77 10.59 -5.19 4.78
CA PHE A 77 9.78 -3.99 4.52
C PHE A 77 9.67 -3.10 5.77
N GLU A 78 10.79 -2.52 6.18
CA GLU A 78 10.86 -1.64 7.35
C GLU A 78 10.55 -0.18 7.01
N GLU A 79 10.24 0.63 8.03
CA GLU A 79 10.06 2.08 7.89
C GLU A 79 11.29 2.73 7.22
N GLY A 80 11.05 3.66 6.30
CA GLY A 80 12.07 4.31 5.49
C GLY A 80 12.44 3.54 4.21
N THR A 81 12.04 2.28 4.06
CA THR A 81 12.27 1.50 2.83
C THR A 81 11.48 2.11 1.67
N TYR A 82 12.14 2.29 0.52
CA TYR A 82 11.44 2.68 -0.71
C TYR A 82 10.93 1.44 -1.43
N VAL A 83 9.71 1.51 -1.98
CA VAL A 83 9.06 0.35 -2.62
C VAL A 83 8.34 0.72 -3.92
N GLU A 84 8.08 -0.29 -4.73
CA GLU A 84 7.08 -0.29 -5.79
C GLU A 84 5.92 -1.23 -5.42
N LEU A 85 4.69 -0.83 -5.73
CA LEU A 85 3.49 -1.65 -5.51
C LEU A 85 3.25 -2.58 -6.71
N ILE A 86 2.95 -3.85 -6.43
CA ILE A 86 2.59 -4.85 -7.44
C ILE A 86 1.07 -4.83 -7.63
N ASP A 87 0.58 -4.74 -8.87
CA ASP A 87 -0.85 -4.76 -9.23
C ASP A 87 -1.71 -3.76 -8.43
N ALA A 88 -1.20 -2.53 -8.27
CA ALA A 88 -1.87 -1.50 -7.50
C ALA A 88 -3.21 -1.07 -8.11
N THR A 89 -4.22 -0.95 -7.26
CA THR A 89 -5.55 -0.46 -7.62
C THR A 89 -6.07 0.56 -6.63
N VAL A 90 -6.98 1.41 -7.09
CA VAL A 90 -7.75 2.34 -6.27
C VAL A 90 -9.24 2.15 -6.53
N SER A 91 -10.05 2.29 -5.48
CA SER A 91 -11.51 2.31 -5.59
C SER A 91 -12.09 3.45 -4.78
N TYR A 92 -13.05 4.17 -5.36
CA TYR A 92 -13.90 5.10 -4.62
C TYR A 92 -14.91 4.31 -3.78
N TRP A 93 -15.12 4.75 -2.54
CA TRP A 93 -16.15 4.24 -1.65
C TRP A 93 -16.97 5.38 -1.06
N GLU A 94 -18.22 5.07 -0.75
CA GLU A 94 -19.13 5.95 -0.03
C GLU A 94 -20.00 5.11 0.90
N ARG A 95 -20.10 5.51 2.17
CA ARG A 95 -20.90 4.84 3.20
C ARG A 95 -21.27 5.83 4.30
N ASN A 96 -22.55 5.85 4.70
CA ASN A 96 -23.06 6.65 5.82
C ASN A 96 -22.64 8.13 5.75
N GLY A 97 -22.75 8.75 4.57
CA GLY A 97 -22.39 10.17 4.35
C GLY A 97 -20.88 10.46 4.34
N ARG A 98 -20.04 9.43 4.40
CA ARG A 98 -18.59 9.55 4.23
C ARG A 98 -18.17 8.94 2.90
N SER A 99 -17.13 9.50 2.30
CA SER A 99 -16.54 8.96 1.09
C SER A 99 -15.03 9.03 1.14
N GLY A 100 -14.38 8.28 0.25
CA GLY A 100 -12.93 8.30 0.15
C GLY A 100 -12.41 7.38 -0.93
N LEU A 101 -11.08 7.32 -1.00
CA LEU A 101 -10.35 6.38 -1.84
C LEU A 101 -9.82 5.24 -0.96
N SER A 102 -9.76 4.05 -1.54
CA SER A 102 -9.10 2.88 -0.94
C SER A 102 -8.07 2.35 -1.91
N PHE A 103 -6.82 2.29 -1.47
CA PHE A 103 -5.71 1.73 -2.23
C PHE A 103 -5.48 0.27 -1.85
N ARG A 104 -5.23 -0.57 -2.86
CA ARG A 104 -4.87 -1.97 -2.68
C ARG A 104 -3.72 -2.33 -3.61
N ALA A 105 -2.93 -3.33 -3.24
CA ALA A 105 -1.89 -3.91 -4.08
C ALA A 105 -1.77 -5.40 -3.77
N ASN A 106 -1.26 -6.20 -4.70
CA ASN A 106 -0.96 -7.61 -4.43
C ASN A 106 0.19 -7.74 -3.43
N GLY A 107 1.25 -6.95 -3.62
CA GLY A 107 2.45 -6.95 -2.79
C GLY A 107 3.32 -5.74 -3.07
N MET A 108 4.59 -5.82 -2.64
CA MET A 108 5.58 -4.76 -2.80
C MET A 108 6.93 -5.33 -3.24
N THR A 109 7.74 -4.50 -3.89
CA THR A 109 9.15 -4.81 -4.16
C THR A 109 10.04 -3.67 -3.64
N PRO A 110 11.20 -3.95 -3.03
CA PRO A 110 12.13 -2.91 -2.61
C PRO A 110 12.72 -2.15 -3.81
N LEU A 111 12.69 -0.83 -3.75
CA LEU A 111 13.24 0.04 -4.77
C LEU A 111 14.76 0.16 -4.57
N GLY A 112 15.53 -0.55 -5.39
CA GLY A 112 17.00 -0.56 -5.33
C GLY A 112 17.64 -1.88 -4.91
N ALA A 113 16.84 -2.94 -4.65
CA ALA A 113 17.38 -4.29 -4.55
C ALA A 113 17.86 -4.74 -5.94
N THR A 114 19.16 -4.59 -6.19
CA THR A 114 19.81 -5.35 -7.26
C THR A 114 19.71 -6.81 -6.85
N VAL A 115 18.98 -7.61 -7.62
CA VAL A 115 18.98 -9.07 -7.47
C VAL A 115 20.42 -9.50 -7.66
N SER A 116 21.12 -9.83 -6.55
CA SER A 116 22.40 -10.52 -6.64
C SER A 116 22.08 -11.90 -7.19
N ALA A 117 22.36 -12.11 -8.47
CA ALA A 117 22.35 -13.44 -9.05
C ALA A 117 23.45 -14.23 -8.34
N ALA A 118 23.04 -15.14 -7.46
CA ALA A 118 23.94 -16.10 -6.85
C ALA A 118 24.54 -16.98 -7.96
N ALA A 119 25.86 -17.02 -8.00
CA ALA A 119 26.69 -17.87 -8.85
C ALA A 119 26.76 -19.30 -8.32
#